data_AF-A0A3M0YWS5-F1
#
_entry.id   AF-A0A3M0YWS5-F1
#
_cell.length_a   1.000
_cell.length_b   1.000
_cell.length_c   1.000
_cell.angle_alpha   90.00
_cell.angle_beta   90.00
_cell.angle_gamma   90.00
#
_symmetry.space_group_name_H-M   'P 1'
#
loop_
_entity.id
_entity.type
_entity.pdbx_description
1 polymer ?
#
loop_
_entity_poly.entity_id
_entity_poly.type
_entity_poly.pdbx_seq_one_letter_code
_entity_poly.pdbx_strand_id
1 'polypeptide(L)' 'QTFKLVVLPVWIASYEYKGKRYHFMINGQTGKVSGHKPLSWVKILILVLAFAAILALLWYLREQGVLAQ' A
#
# COMPACT_ATOMS: atom_id res chain seq x y z
N GLN A 1 26.32 -1.08 38.48
CA GLN A 1 26.03 -0.87 37.05
C GLN A 1 25.10 0.32 36.91
N THR A 2 25.38 1.25 36.01
CA THR A 2 24.56 2.45 35.79
C THR A 2 23.77 2.30 34.49
N PHE A 3 22.45 2.44 34.56
CA PHE A 3 21.61 2.51 33.36
C PHE A 3 21.83 3.86 32.67
N LYS A 4 22.08 3.86 31.36
CA LYS A 4 22.07 5.06 30.51
C LYS A 4 20.75 5.09 29.73
N LEU A 5 19.93 6.11 30.00
CA LEU A 5 18.79 6.45 29.16
C LEU A 5 19.30 7.19 27.91
N VAL A 6 18.91 6.71 26.72
CA VAL A 6 19.21 7.35 25.44
C VAL A 6 17.89 7.76 24.80
N VAL A 7 17.81 8.99 24.31
CA VAL A 7 16.68 9.49 23.53
C VAL A 7 16.96 9.27 22.06
N LEU A 8 16.10 8.50 21.40
CA LEU A 8 16.17 8.29 19.96
C LEU A 8 15.16 9.21 19.25
N PRO A 9 15.55 9.84 18.13
CA PRO A 9 14.64 10.63 17.33
C PRO A 9 13.69 9.70 16.56
N VAL A 10 12.56 9.35 17.17
CA VAL A 10 11.48 8.55 16.58
C VAL A 10 10.14 9.22 16.86
N TRP A 11 9.33 9.36 15.82
CA TRP A 11 7.96 9.85 15.90
C TRP A 11 7.01 8.68 15.76
N ILE A 12 6.04 8.53 16.67
CA ILE A 12 5.06 7.44 16.65
C ILE A 12 3.67 8.06 16.52
N ALA A 13 2.90 7.58 15.54
CA ALA A 13 1.51 7.95 15.36
C ALA A 13 0.64 6.70 15.39
N SER A 14 -0.47 6.78 16.13
CA SER A 14 -1.44 5.70 16.28
C SER A 14 -2.81 6.24 15.95
N TYR A 15 -3.52 5.59 15.04
CA TYR A 15 -4.91 5.94 14.70
C TYR A 15 -5.76 4.68 14.63
N GLU A 16 -7.06 4.85 14.86
CA GLU A 16 -8.03 3.78 14.77
C GLU A 16 -8.83 3.90 13.48
N TYR A 17 -8.99 2.78 12.78
CA TYR A 17 -9.79 2.71 11.57
C TYR A 17 -10.57 1.40 11.57
N LYS A 18 -11.91 1.48 11.53
CA LYS A 18 -12.82 0.33 11.57
C LYS A 18 -12.54 -0.64 12.74
N GLY A 19 -12.30 -0.10 13.94
CA GLY A 19 -12.01 -0.88 15.14
C GLY A 19 -10.62 -1.54 15.14
N LYS A 20 -9.78 -1.28 14.13
CA LYS A 20 -8.38 -1.74 14.09
C LYS A 20 -7.45 -0.57 14.34
N ARG A 21 -6.48 -0.76 15.23
CA ARG A 21 -5.45 0.23 15.51
C ARG A 21 -4.31 0.07 14.52
N TYR A 22 -3.91 1.17 13.90
CA TYR A 22 -2.79 1.25 12.98
C TYR A 22 -1.70 2.12 13.60
N HIS A 23 -0.48 1.60 13.56
CA HIS A 23 0.70 2.27 14.06
C HIS A 23 1.66 2.51 12.92
N PHE A 24 2.20 3.72 12.85
CA PHE A 24 3.34 4.01 12.01
C PHE A 24 4.36 4.84 12.79
N MET A 25 5.61 4.56 12.48
CA MET A 25 6.80 5.09 13.12
C MET A 25 7.64 5.77 12.05
N ILE A 26 8.19 6.92 12.37
CA ILE A 26 9.04 7.69 11.48
C ILE A 26 10.37 7.90 12.18
N ASN A 27 11.45 7.48 11.53
CA ASN A 27 12.80 7.79 11.98
C ASN A 27 13.05 9.29 11.77
N GLY A 28 13.31 10.02 12.85
CA GLY A 28 13.49 11.48 12.81
C GLY A 28 14.81 11.95 12.21
N GLN A 29 15.76 11.05 11.93
CA GLN A 29 17.03 11.39 11.26
C GLN A 29 16.97 11.14 9.75
N THR A 30 16.36 10.05 9.32
CA THR A 30 16.34 9.59 7.92
C THR A 30 15.02 9.83 7.22
N GLY A 31 13.95 10.12 7.96
CA GLY A 31 12.59 10.23 7.44
C GLY A 31 11.97 8.90 7.01
N LYS A 32 12.64 7.75 7.19
CA LYS A 32 12.09 6.44 6.84
C LYS A 32 10.84 6.15 7.67
N VAL A 33 9.77 5.74 7.00
CA VAL A 33 8.49 5.40 7.61
C VAL A 33 8.33 3.89 7.66
N SER A 34 7.95 3.36 8.82
CA SER A 34 7.62 1.95 9.04
C SER A 34 6.26 1.85 9.69
N GLY A 35 5.38 0.99 9.18
CA GLY A 35 4.04 0.83 9.73
C GLY A 35 3.04 0.26 8.75
N HIS A 36 1.85 -0.02 9.25
CA HIS A 36 0.75 -0.53 8.45
C HIS A 36 -0.29 0.58 8.21
N LYS A 37 -0.90 0.58 7.02
CA LYS A 37 -1.98 1.50 6.65
C LYS A 37 -3.25 0.72 6.28
N PRO A 38 -4.46 1.27 6.49
CA PRO A 38 -5.68 0.64 6.03
C PRO A 38 -5.68 0.60 4.50
N LEU A 39 -5.93 -0.58 3.96
CA LEU A 39 -6.14 -0.78 2.55
C LEU A 39 -7.64 -0.86 2.27
N SER A 40 -8.09 -0.15 1.24
CA SER A 40 -9.47 -0.25 0.77
C SER A 40 -9.57 -1.41 -0.22
N TRP A 41 -10.20 -2.51 0.21
CA TRP A 41 -10.41 -3.70 -0.63
C TRP A 41 -11.22 -3.38 -1.87
N VAL A 42 -12.17 -2.44 -1.80
CA VAL A 42 -12.95 -1.99 -2.95
C VAL A 42 -12.06 -1.34 -4.01
N LYS A 43 -11.12 -0.47 -3.61
CA LYS A 43 -10.18 0.15 -4.55
C LYS A 43 -9.28 -0.89 -5.22
N ILE A 44 -8.81 -1.87 -4.46
CA ILE A 44 -7.97 -2.95 -4.98
C ILE A 44 -8.78 -3.82 -5.95
N LEU A 45 -10.02 -4.19 -5.60
CA LEU A 45 -10.90 -4.98 -6.45
C LEU A 45 -11.18 -4.28 -7.78
N ILE A 46 -11.54 -3.00 -7.76
CA ILE A 46 -11.77 -2.20 -8.98
C ILE A 46 -10.51 -2.17 -9.84
N LEU A 47 -9.33 -1.99 -9.24
CA LEU A 47 -8.07 -1.99 -9.96
C LEU A 47 -7.83 -3.33 -10.67
N VAL A 48 -8.02 -4.44 -9.96
CA VAL A 48 -7.86 -5.80 -10.52
C VAL A 48 -8.85 -6.05 -11.65
N LEU A 49 -10.12 -5.68 -11.47
CA LEU A 49 -11.16 -5.83 -12.50
C LEU A 49 -10.85 -4.99 -13.75
N ALA A 50 -10.36 -3.76 -13.58
CA ALA A 50 -9.96 -2.91 -14.69
C ALA A 50 -8.82 -3.55 -15.51
N PHE A 51 -7.79 -4.08 -14.85
CA PHE A 51 -6.72 -4.81 -15.54
C PHE A 51 -7.24 -6.06 -16.25
N ALA A 52 -8.09 -6.85 -15.60
CA ALA A 52 -8.69 -8.04 -16.21
C ALA A 52 -9.52 -7.69 -17.45
N ALA A 53 -10.31 -6.61 -17.39
CA ALA A 53 -11.10 -6.13 -18.52
C ALA A 53 -10.22 -5.68 -19.69
N ILE A 54 -9.11 -4.98 -19.41
CA ILE A 54 -8.13 -4.59 -20.43
C ILE A 54 -7.53 -5.83 -21.09
N LEU A 55 -7.10 -6.82 -20.31
CA LEU A 55 -6.55 -8.06 -20.85
C LEU A 55 -7.56 -8.85 -21.69
N ALA A 56 -8.81 -8.92 -21.25
CA ALA A 56 -9.89 -9.55 -22.00
C ALA A 56 -10.16 -8.81 -23.31
N LEU A 57 -10.15 -7.47 -23.30
CA LEU A 57 -10.31 -6.66 -24.50
C LEU A 57 -9.14 -6.87 -25.47
N LEU A 58 -7.90 -6.86 -24.99
CA LEU A 58 -6.72 -7.11 -25.81
C LEU A 58 -6.74 -8.52 -26.42
N TRP A 59 -7.14 -9.53 -25.65
CA TRP A 59 -7.37 -10.88 -26.18
C TRP A 59 -8.40 -10.82 -27.31
N TYR A 60 -9.57 -10.25 -27.06
CA TYR A 60 -10.64 -10.17 -28.05
C TYR A 60 -10.20 -9.47 -29.35
N LEU A 61 -9.50 -8.33 -29.23
CA LEU A 61 -8.96 -7.60 -30.38
C LEU A 61 -7.88 -8.37 -31.14
N ARG A 62 -7.07 -9.19 -30.44
CA ARG A 62 -6.11 -10.10 -31.07
C ARG A 62 -6.82 -11.18 -31.90
N GLU A 63 -7.87 -11.80 -31.38
CA GLU A 63 -8.65 -12.82 -32.12
C GLU A 63 -9.31 -12.23 -33.37
N GLN A 64 -9.70 -10.96 -33.33
CA GLN A 64 -10.23 -10.25 -34.49
C GLN A 64 -9.17 -9.90 -35.54
N GLY A 65 -7.89 -10.21 -35.31
CA GLY A 65 -6.79 -9.89 -36.23
C GLY A 65 -6.45 -8.40 -36.32
N VAL A 66 -7.07 -7.55 -35.51
CA VAL A 66 -6.85 -6.09 -35.50
C VAL A 66 -5.44 -5.71 -35.05
N LEU A 67 -4.84 -6.54 -34.19
CA LEU A 67 -3.50 -6.34 -33.65
C LEU A 67 -2.41 -7.17 -34.36
N ALA A 68 -2.79 -8.00 -35.34
CA ALA A 68 -1.91 -8.96 -36.01
C ALA A 68 -1.74 -8.68 -37.53
N GLN A 69 -1.98 -7.43 -37.95
CA GLN A 69 -1.62 -6.93 -39.29
C GLN A 69 -0.22 -6.32 -39.29
#